data_AF-B1IGP6-F1
#
_entry.id   AF-B1IGP6-F1
#
_cell.length_a   1.000
_cell.length_b   1.000
_cell.length_c   1.000
_cell.angle_alpha   90.00
_cell.angle_beta   90.00
_cell.angle_gamma   90.00
#
_symmetry.space_group_name_H-M   'P 1'
#
loop_
_entity.id
_entity.type
_entity.pdbx_description
1 polymer ?
#
loop_
_entity_poly.entity_id
_entity_poly.type
_entity_poly.pdbx_seq_one_letter_code
_entity_poly.pdbx_strand_id
1 'polypeptide(L)'
;MILEFENYRMKTDSRQFVVQKRKVVQAGRFTKEENIGKEYWEDEAYCTTLNFALKLLRKKVLLDNDDLKVIINKLDELESKINEFTSLLKEEN
;
A
#
# COMPACT_ATOMS: atom_id res chain seq x y z
N MET A 1 17.62 -1.05 15.80
CA MET A 1 17.94 -1.56 14.44
C MET A 1 16.92 -1.00 13.47
N ILE A 2 17.33 -0.68 12.23
CA ILE A 2 16.45 -0.19 11.16
C ILE A 2 16.70 -1.04 9.92
N LEU A 3 15.63 -1.48 9.27
CA LEU A 3 15.65 -2.11 7.94
C LEU A 3 14.87 -1.21 6.99
N GLU A 4 15.46 -0.83 5.87
CA GLU A 4 14.82 0.03 4.85
C GLU A 4 14.68 -0.71 3.53
N PHE A 5 13.58 -0.48 2.84
CA PHE A 5 13.30 -1.02 1.52
C PHE A 5 12.35 -0.08 0.77
N GLU A 6 12.84 0.52 -0.32
CA GLU A 6 12.09 1.50 -1.13
C GLU A 6 11.45 2.62 -0.28
N ASN A 7 10.12 2.72 -0.31
CA ASN A 7 9.32 3.70 0.43
C ASN A 7 8.93 3.22 1.82
N TYR A 8 9.53 2.16 2.32
CA TYR A 8 9.20 1.57 3.60
C TYR A 8 10.43 1.40 4.48
N ARG A 9 10.20 1.42 5.79
CA ARG A 9 11.18 0.96 6.76
C ARG A 9 10.52 0.25 7.92
N MET A 10 11.30 -0.56 8.60
CA MET A 10 10.95 -1.17 9.86
C MET A 10 11.99 -0.74 10.91
N LYS A 11 11.52 -0.07 11.95
CA LYS A 11 12.31 0.26 13.13
C LYS A 11 11.96 -0.72 14.24
N THR A 12 12.91 -1.04 15.10
CA THR A 12 12.61 -1.79 16.33
C THR A 12 13.16 -1.07 17.54
N ASP A 13 12.36 -1.05 18.60
CA ASP A 13 12.75 -0.71 19.96
C ASP A 13 12.69 -1.95 20.86
N SER A 14 12.86 -1.79 22.18
CA SER A 14 12.88 -2.89 23.13
C SER A 14 11.53 -3.62 23.30
N ARG A 15 10.44 -3.11 22.71
CA ARG A 15 9.08 -3.64 22.91
C ARG A 15 8.43 -4.12 21.62
N GLN A 16 8.74 -3.49 20.49
CA GLN A 16 8.00 -3.70 19.25
C GLN A 16 8.81 -3.39 17.98
N PHE A 17 8.25 -3.88 16.87
CA PHE A 17 8.66 -3.56 15.52
C PHE A 17 7.63 -2.61 14.92
N VAL A 18 8.07 -1.44 14.45
CA VAL A 18 7.21 -0.43 13.83
C VAL A 18 7.47 -0.44 12.34
N VAL A 19 6.45 -0.75 11.54
CA VAL A 19 6.48 -0.62 10.08
C VAL A 19 6.05 0.80 9.73
N GLN A 20 6.86 1.48 8.93
CA GLN A 20 6.63 2.85 8.53
C GLN A 20 6.68 3.00 7.01
N LYS A 21 5.87 3.92 6.47
CA LYS A 21 5.87 4.31 5.06
C LYS A 21 6.37 5.75 4.93
N ARG A 22 7.20 5.99 3.92
CA ARG A 22 7.63 7.33 3.54
C ARG A 22 6.45 8.06 2.91
N LYS A 23 6.13 9.23 3.46
CA LYS A 23 5.09 10.13 2.96
C LYS A 23 5.63 11.54 2.84
N VAL A 24 4.96 12.32 2.00
CA VAL A 24 5.21 13.75 1.84
C VAL A 24 4.08 14.49 2.52
N VAL A 25 4.41 15.45 3.38
CA VAL A 25 3.42 16.29 4.06
C VAL A 25 2.59 17.05 3.02
N GLN A 26 1.29 16.84 3.05
CA GLN A 26 0.31 17.52 2.20
C GLN A 26 -0.30 18.73 2.92
N ALA A 27 -0.78 19.69 2.14
CA ALA A 27 -1.52 20.84 2.66
C ALA A 27 -2.76 20.36 3.43
N GLY A 28 -2.96 20.89 4.63
CA GLY A 28 -4.07 20.52 5.50
C GLY A 28 -4.40 21.67 6.45
N ARG A 29 -5.58 21.60 7.09
CA ARG A 29 -6.11 22.70 7.93
C ARG A 29 -5.15 23.14 9.04
N PHE A 30 -4.33 22.23 9.56
CA PHE A 30 -3.37 22.47 10.64
C PHE A 30 -1.91 22.31 10.22
N THR A 31 -1.66 22.12 8.92
CA THR A 31 -0.31 21.96 8.39
C THR A 31 0.32 23.34 8.23
N LYS A 32 1.45 23.59 8.91
CA LYS A 32 2.24 24.79 8.68
C LYS A 32 2.82 24.74 7.26
N GLU A 33 2.75 25.84 6.53
CA GLU A 33 3.26 25.94 5.14
C GLU A 33 4.72 25.51 5.03
N GLU A 34 5.55 25.84 6.03
CA GLU A 34 6.96 25.46 6.12
C GLU A 34 7.21 23.94 6.13
N ASN A 35 6.18 23.12 6.37
CA ASN A 35 6.30 21.67 6.43
C ASN A 35 5.75 20.96 5.19
N ILE A 36 4.98 21.64 4.34
CA ILE A 36 4.45 21.05 3.11
C ILE A 36 5.61 20.66 2.19
N GLY A 37 5.53 19.47 1.60
CA GLY A 37 6.59 18.94 0.73
C GLY A 37 7.75 18.26 1.45
N LYS A 38 7.82 18.31 2.79
CA LYS A 38 8.83 17.57 3.55
C LYS A 38 8.47 16.08 3.64
N GLU A 39 9.48 15.23 3.52
CA GLU A 39 9.33 13.80 3.74
C GLU A 39 9.28 13.47 5.24
N TYR A 40 8.40 12.54 5.61
CA TYR A 40 8.34 11.96 6.94
C TYR A 40 8.01 10.47 6.88
N TRP A 41 8.31 9.78 7.97
CA TRP A 41 7.96 8.37 8.14
C TRP A 41 6.68 8.28 8.96
N GLU A 42 5.62 7.77 8.35
CA GLU A 42 4.35 7.53 9.02
C GLU A 42 4.28 6.09 9.55
N ASP A 43 3.82 5.93 10.79
CA ASP A 43 3.62 4.61 11.41
C ASP A 43 2.41 3.91 10.78
N GLU A 44 2.64 2.82 10.06
CA GLU A 44 1.60 2.02 9.41
C GLU A 44 1.11 0.88 10.30
N ALA A 45 2.00 0.32 11.14
CA ALA A 45 1.66 -0.73 12.08
C ALA A 45 2.69 -0.91 13.20
N TYR A 46 2.21 -1.39 14.33
CA TYR A 46 3.02 -1.87 15.46
C TYR A 46 2.89 -3.39 15.54
N CYS A 47 4.03 -4.08 15.61
CA CYS A 47 4.11 -5.54 15.54
C CYS A 47 4.91 -6.06 16.73
N THR A 48 4.42 -7.11 17.39
CA THR A 48 5.09 -7.72 18.54
C THR A 48 6.21 -8.70 18.15
N THR A 49 6.24 -9.15 16.90
CA THR A 49 7.26 -10.09 16.39
C THR A 49 7.86 -9.63 15.07
N LEU A 50 9.15 -9.92 14.87
CA LEU A 50 9.89 -9.60 13.65
C LEU A 50 9.24 -10.25 12.41
N ASN A 51 8.88 -11.53 12.50
CA ASN A 51 8.31 -12.27 11.37
C ASN A 51 6.99 -11.66 10.89
N PHE A 52 6.13 -11.22 11.81
CA PHE A 52 4.88 -10.56 11.44
C PHE A 52 5.15 -9.21 10.76
N ALA A 53 6.08 -8.41 11.29
CA ALA A 53 6.46 -7.14 10.69
C ALA A 53 7.02 -7.32 9.26
N LEU A 54 7.88 -8.32 9.04
CA LEU A 54 8.43 -8.64 7.72
C LEU A 54 7.36 -9.11 6.73
N LYS A 55 6.42 -9.96 7.17
CA LYS A 55 5.28 -10.39 6.32
C LYS A 55 4.39 -9.22 5.94
N LEU A 56 4.13 -8.31 6.87
CA LEU A 56 3.35 -7.11 6.62
C LEU A 56 4.05 -6.18 5.63
N LEU A 57 5.35 -5.94 5.83
CA LEU A 57 6.19 -5.14 4.94
C LEU A 57 6.13 -5.68 3.50
N ARG A 58 6.35 -6.99 3.32
CA ARG A 58 6.22 -7.65 2.01
C ARG A 58 4.85 -7.41 1.37
N LYS A 59 3.77 -7.56 2.13
CA LYS A 59 2.40 -7.35 1.62
C LYS A 59 2.18 -5.91 1.18
N LYS A 60 2.64 -4.95 1.98
CA LYS A 60 2.51 -3.51 1.71
C LYS A 60 3.26 -3.09 0.44
N VAL A 61 4.50 -3.55 0.28
CA VAL A 61 5.30 -3.32 -0.95
C VAL A 61 4.57 -3.84 -2.19
N LEU A 62 4.02 -5.05 -2.14
CA LEU A 62 3.27 -5.62 -3.28
C LEU A 62 2.01 -4.82 -3.60
N LEU A 63 1.25 -4.40 -2.59
CA LEU A 63 0.01 -3.63 -2.79
C LEU A 63 0.27 -2.22 -3.31
N ASP A 64 1.41 -1.64 -2.98
CA ASP A 64 1.79 -0.31 -3.45
C ASP A 64 2.41 -0.31 -4.84
N ASN A 65 2.81 -1.46 -5.36
CA ASN A 65 3.41 -1.56 -6.68
C ASN A 65 2.40 -1.19 -7.77
N ASP A 66 2.69 -0.10 -8.48
CA ASP A 66 1.75 0.45 -9.46
C ASP A 66 1.57 -0.47 -10.69
N ASP A 67 2.61 -1.21 -11.11
CA ASP A 67 2.48 -2.17 -12.21
C ASP A 67 1.51 -3.30 -11.86
N LEU A 68 1.56 -3.81 -10.62
CA LEU A 68 0.61 -4.82 -10.15
C LEU A 68 -0.82 -4.26 -10.11
N LYS A 69 -1.01 -3.00 -9.70
CA LYS A 69 -2.34 -2.36 -9.75
C LYS A 69 -2.85 -2.24 -11.19
N VAL A 70 -1.99 -1.87 -12.13
CA VAL A 70 -2.35 -1.80 -13.56
C VAL A 70 -2.78 -3.16 -14.07
N ILE A 71 -2.08 -4.23 -13.70
CA ILE A 71 -2.43 -5.60 -14.09
C ILE A 71 -3.80 -5.99 -13.51
N ILE A 72 -4.03 -5.74 -12.21
CA ILE A 72 -5.31 -6.05 -11.55
C ILE A 72 -6.46 -5.33 -12.27
N ASN A 73 -6.33 -4.02 -12.52
CA ASN A 73 -7.37 -3.24 -13.21
C ASN A 73 -7.70 -3.81 -14.59
N LYS A 74 -6.69 -4.25 -15.37
CA LYS A 74 -6.92 -4.86 -16.69
C LYS A 74 -7.66 -6.20 -16.59
N LEU A 75 -7.41 -6.98 -15.54
CA LEU A 75 -8.11 -8.24 -15.30
C LEU A 75 -9.58 -7.98 -14.92
N ASP A 76 -9.82 -6.98 -14.07
CA ASP A 76 -11.18 -6.58 -13.68
C ASP A 76 -11.99 -6.08 -14.91
N GLU A 77 -11.37 -5.29 -15.79
CA GLU A 77 -11.99 -4.87 -17.06
C GLU A 77 -12.33 -6.06 -17.96
N LEU A 78 -11.45 -7.05 -18.04
CA LEU A 78 -11.68 -8.27 -18.82
C LEU A 78 -12.83 -9.09 -18.24
N GLU A 79 -12.90 -9.24 -16.92
CA GLU A 79 -13.98 -9.94 -16.23
C GLU A 79 -15.33 -9.24 -16.47
N SER A 80 -15.37 -7.90 -16.42
CA SER A 80 -16.57 -7.13 -16.78
C SER A 80 -17.05 -7.45 -18.20
N LYS A 81 -16.13 -7.47 -19.18
CA LYS A 81 -16.45 -7.79 -20.58
C LYS A 81 -16.97 -9.21 -20.75
N ILE A 82 -16.37 -10.18 -20.03
CA ILE A 82 -16.83 -11.58 -20.04
C ILE A 82 -18.25 -11.66 -19.48
N ASN A 83 -18.55 -10.94 -18.39
CA ASN A 83 -19.87 -10.92 -17.77
C ASN A 83 -20.93 -10.29 -18.69
N GLU A 84 -20.60 -9.17 -19.33
CA GLU A 84 -21.45 -8.53 -20.35
C GLU A 84 -21.77 -9.51 -21.49
N PHE A 85 -20.73 -10.13 -22.07
CA PHE A 85 -20.89 -11.08 -23.17
C PHE A 85 -21.73 -12.30 -22.76
N THR A 86 -21.48 -12.84 -21.57
CA THR A 86 -22.25 -13.98 -21.03
C THR A 86 -23.70 -13.63 -20.78
N SER A 87 -23.99 -12.38 -20.40
CA SER A 87 -25.37 -11.91 -20.18
C SER A 87 -26.13 -11.82 -21.49
N LEU A 88 -25.52 -11.26 -22.54
CA LEU A 88 -26.10 -11.19 -23.88
C LEU A 88 -26.46 -12.58 -24.43
N LEU A 89 -25.56 -13.56 -24.28
CA LEU A 89 -25.82 -14.94 -24.71
C LEU A 89 -26.97 -15.62 -23.97
N LYS A 90 -27.30 -15.18 -22.74
CA LYS A 90 -28.45 -15.70 -21.98
C LYS A 90 -29.77 -15.07 -22.40
N GLU A 91 -29.75 -13.86 -22.96
CA GLU A 91 -30.95 -13.16 -23.44
C GLU A 91 -31.35 -13.62 -24.85
N GLU A 92 -30.42 -14.20 -25.62
CA GLU A 92 -30.65 -14.76 -26.96
C GLU A 92 -31.21 -16.21 -26.96
N ASN A 93 -31.33 -16.86 -25.80
CA ASN A 93 -31.88 -18.22 -25.62
C ASN A 93 -33.21 -18.20 -24.85
#